data_AF-A0A0C3HX96-F1
#
_entry.id   AF-A0A0C3HX96-F1
#
_cell.length_a   1.000
_cell.length_b   1.000
_cell.length_c   1.000
_cell.angle_alpha   90.00
_cell.angle_beta   90.00
_cell.angle_gamma   90.00
#
_symmetry.space_group_name_H-M   'P 1'
#
loop_
_entity.id
_entity.type
_entity.pdbx_description
1 polymer ?
#
loop_
_entity_poly.entity_id
_entity_poly.type
_entity_poly.pdbx_seq_one_letter_code
_entity_poly.pdbx_strand_id
1 'polypeptide(L)'
;MEAEHAPRFLRDLVARDDLLQMVLTGSHKQWGSLCFEHTRAHLAMDALSLLTTEELQEVLKNLIEHYQDNAASIGAAEALFCIIGQKGPQADLSMSTAEALATTVLRRLARASFDPQPWSSVASSAAEGAWVSACWGWSLTLARSPVELPDAWAAFFPGWAALPEAIDWTSIASLAVEKDSNLDFPARTYQLLQHAEVITDRFQEIPATVPDILIPLLILRAEKKNWAIPSAWWRFALTNHWAEELLIEHWREGSLTRPLSSLLESLASDGEGHTGHRSPGELTGVQTFMLKGMPLRKHLFDRSQPSELFQLLSPRAVRAAFSLFELLPERYQTALLNWYRANPAGRPSWFSIVEKLSLNLVDTVTPWLDEPEGDFVARWLWGTAPEHATALLTGKITAATKRKLIMNQHGRHGLEQTVAALESAPDSLDAEERFNWALVRIHDSGSLAQRLLHLMHMDF
;
A
#
# COMPACT_ATOMS: atom_id res chain seq x y z
N MET A 1 -49.34 24.67 -6.03
CA MET A 1 -48.69 24.89 -4.72
C MET A 1 -48.33 23.53 -4.14
N GLU A 2 -47.54 22.73 -4.85
CA GLU A 2 -47.27 21.30 -4.52
C GLU A 2 -45.88 20.85 -5.03
N ALA A 3 -44.87 21.72 -4.96
CA ALA A 3 -43.49 21.36 -5.35
C ALA A 3 -42.48 21.57 -4.22
N GLU A 4 -42.91 21.86 -2.99
CA GLU A 4 -42.02 22.35 -1.93
C GLU A 4 -41.39 21.25 -1.04
N HIS A 5 -41.74 19.97 -1.24
CA HIS A 5 -41.20 18.84 -0.45
C HIS A 5 -40.57 17.68 -1.24
N ALA A 6 -40.29 17.83 -2.53
CA ALA A 6 -39.52 16.79 -3.24
C ALA A 6 -38.08 16.74 -2.69
N PRO A 7 -37.56 15.55 -2.33
CA PRO A 7 -36.16 15.35 -2.00
C PRO A 7 -35.25 16.02 -3.04
N ARG A 8 -34.20 16.70 -2.58
CA ARG A 8 -33.30 17.49 -3.45
C ARG A 8 -32.81 16.71 -4.67
N PHE A 9 -32.49 15.42 -4.51
CA PHE A 9 -32.07 14.55 -5.61
C PHE A 9 -33.11 14.40 -6.74
N LEU A 10 -34.41 14.34 -6.42
CA LEU A 10 -35.47 14.24 -7.45
C LEU A 10 -35.62 15.55 -8.22
N ARG A 11 -35.46 16.68 -7.54
CA ARG A 11 -35.49 18.00 -8.19
C ARG A 11 -34.29 18.20 -9.10
N ASP A 12 -33.11 17.81 -8.64
CA ASP A 12 -31.88 17.91 -9.42
C ASP A 12 -31.94 16.99 -10.65
N LEU A 13 -32.56 15.81 -10.54
CA LEU A 13 -32.76 14.89 -11.67
C LEU A 13 -33.71 15.47 -12.74
N VAL A 14 -34.87 16.01 -12.34
CA VAL A 14 -35.80 16.67 -13.28
C VAL A 14 -35.14 17.90 -13.92
N ALA A 15 -34.45 18.72 -13.12
CA ALA A 15 -33.77 19.91 -13.62
C ALA A 15 -32.64 19.57 -14.60
N ARG A 16 -31.91 18.47 -14.38
CA ARG A 16 -30.89 17.98 -15.31
C ARG A 16 -31.51 17.54 -16.64
N ASP A 17 -32.64 16.83 -16.61
CA ASP A 17 -33.30 16.35 -17.83
C ASP A 17 -33.91 17.51 -18.65
N ASP A 18 -34.48 18.51 -17.98
CA ASP A 18 -34.92 19.77 -18.62
C ASP A 18 -33.74 20.53 -19.24
N LEU A 19 -32.62 20.58 -18.52
CA LEU A 19 -31.39 21.22 -18.99
C LEU A 19 -30.78 20.47 -20.18
N LEU A 20 -30.82 19.14 -20.18
CA LEU A 20 -30.39 18.31 -21.30
C LEU A 20 -31.17 18.65 -22.57
N GLN A 21 -32.49 18.76 -22.47
CA GLN A 21 -33.33 19.20 -23.60
C GLN A 21 -33.00 20.61 -24.05
N MET A 22 -32.74 21.53 -23.11
CA MET A 22 -32.33 22.91 -23.42
C MET A 22 -30.97 22.97 -24.12
N VAL A 23 -30.02 22.10 -23.74
CA VAL A 23 -28.71 22.02 -24.39
C VAL A 23 -28.83 21.50 -25.83
N LEU A 24 -29.67 20.48 -26.04
CA LEU A 24 -29.86 19.83 -27.35
C LEU A 24 -30.66 20.70 -28.33
N THR A 25 -31.71 21.36 -27.87
CA THR A 25 -32.68 22.07 -28.74
C THR A 25 -32.48 23.59 -28.74
N GLY A 26 -31.79 24.10 -27.73
CA GLY A 26 -31.64 25.52 -27.46
C GLY A 26 -30.29 26.11 -27.85
N SER A 27 -30.10 27.39 -27.54
CA SER A 27 -28.83 28.09 -27.71
C SER A 27 -28.02 28.03 -26.41
N HIS A 28 -26.68 28.02 -26.51
CA HIS A 28 -25.78 28.18 -25.36
C HIS A 28 -26.11 29.41 -24.50
N LYS A 29 -26.75 30.44 -25.07
CA LYS A 29 -27.22 31.64 -24.36
C LYS A 29 -28.26 31.36 -23.28
N GLN A 30 -28.98 30.24 -23.36
CA GLN A 30 -30.07 29.89 -22.44
C GLN A 30 -29.56 29.15 -21.19
N TRP A 31 -28.45 28.42 -21.29
CA TRP A 31 -27.95 27.58 -20.21
C TRP A 31 -26.54 27.94 -19.74
N GLY A 32 -25.69 28.49 -20.60
CA GLY A 32 -24.25 28.65 -20.31
C GLY A 32 -23.95 29.57 -19.13
N SER A 33 -24.81 30.55 -18.83
CA SER A 33 -24.62 31.42 -17.65
C SER A 33 -24.85 30.69 -16.33
N LEU A 34 -25.58 29.57 -16.33
CA LEU A 34 -25.79 28.74 -15.14
C LEU A 34 -24.48 28.13 -14.63
N CYS A 35 -23.46 28.01 -15.49
CA CYS A 35 -22.13 27.55 -15.09
C CYS A 35 -21.42 28.52 -14.14
N PHE A 36 -21.87 29.77 -14.02
CA PHE A 36 -21.37 30.74 -13.02
C PHE A 36 -22.07 30.62 -11.66
N GLU A 37 -23.14 29.82 -11.56
CA GLU A 37 -23.84 29.57 -10.30
C GLU A 37 -23.34 28.27 -9.68
N HIS A 38 -22.54 28.35 -8.61
CA HIS A 38 -21.97 27.17 -7.93
C HIS A 38 -23.01 26.08 -7.59
N THR A 39 -24.24 26.48 -7.24
CA THR A 39 -25.31 25.54 -6.91
C THR A 39 -25.95 24.85 -8.12
N ARG A 40 -25.71 25.34 -9.35
CA ARG A 40 -26.33 24.80 -10.58
C ARG A 40 -25.32 24.37 -11.64
N ALA A 41 -24.06 24.79 -11.54
CA ALA A 41 -23.01 24.42 -12.47
C ALA A 41 -22.84 22.90 -12.62
N HIS A 42 -23.02 22.15 -11.53
CA HIS A 42 -22.96 20.69 -11.56
C HIS A 42 -24.06 20.06 -12.44
N LEU A 43 -25.27 20.65 -12.48
CA LEU A 43 -26.37 20.17 -13.33
C LEU A 43 -26.04 20.31 -14.81
N ALA A 44 -25.39 21.40 -15.20
CA ALA A 44 -24.92 21.62 -16.58
C ALA A 44 -23.85 20.61 -16.97
N MET A 45 -22.89 20.37 -16.08
CA MET A 45 -21.86 19.34 -16.29
C MET A 45 -22.47 17.93 -16.40
N ASP A 46 -23.43 17.61 -15.53
CA ASP A 46 -24.10 16.30 -15.55
C ASP A 46 -24.94 16.12 -16.82
N ALA A 47 -25.69 17.13 -17.25
CA ALA A 47 -26.44 17.09 -18.50
C ALA A 47 -25.51 16.88 -19.71
N LEU A 48 -24.42 17.65 -19.81
CA LEU A 48 -23.44 17.49 -20.88
C LEU A 48 -22.75 16.12 -20.86
N SER A 49 -22.53 15.53 -19.67
CA SER A 49 -21.88 14.22 -19.55
C SER A 49 -22.71 13.07 -20.17
N LEU A 50 -24.04 13.23 -20.21
CA LEU A 50 -25.01 12.26 -20.75
C LEU A 50 -25.12 12.28 -22.28
N LEU A 51 -24.63 13.34 -22.93
CA LEU A 51 -24.68 13.47 -24.37
C LEU A 51 -23.77 12.44 -25.06
N THR A 52 -24.25 11.96 -26.20
CA THR A 52 -23.45 11.19 -27.16
C THR A 52 -22.36 12.05 -27.79
N THR A 53 -21.37 11.41 -28.41
CA THR A 53 -20.27 12.13 -29.07
C THR A 53 -20.79 13.01 -30.22
N GLU A 54 -21.79 12.54 -30.96
CA GLU A 54 -22.45 13.28 -32.04
C GLU A 54 -23.21 14.50 -31.51
N GLU A 55 -23.97 14.35 -30.43
CA GLU A 55 -24.69 15.46 -29.82
C GLU A 55 -23.73 16.51 -29.24
N LEU A 56 -22.65 16.08 -28.59
CA LEU A 56 -21.60 16.98 -28.10
C LEU A 56 -20.96 17.75 -29.26
N GLN A 57 -20.71 17.09 -30.40
CA GLN A 57 -20.15 17.72 -31.59
C GLN A 57 -21.08 18.81 -32.16
N GLU A 58 -22.39 18.57 -32.21
CA GLU A 58 -23.36 19.58 -32.68
C GLU A 58 -23.47 20.77 -31.73
N VAL A 59 -23.56 20.51 -30.42
CA VAL A 59 -23.57 21.56 -29.38
C VAL A 59 -22.30 22.40 -29.47
N LEU A 60 -21.16 21.74 -29.64
CA LEU A 60 -19.86 22.38 -29.77
C LEU A 60 -19.78 23.26 -31.02
N LYS A 61 -20.18 22.74 -32.18
CA LYS A 61 -20.16 23.49 -33.44
C LYS A 61 -21.02 24.75 -33.34
N ASN A 62 -22.24 24.62 -32.81
CA ASN A 62 -23.14 25.75 -32.61
C ASN A 62 -22.54 26.81 -31.67
N LEU A 63 -21.88 26.38 -30.57
CA LEU A 63 -21.17 27.30 -29.68
C LEU A 63 -20.06 28.07 -30.42
N ILE A 64 -19.20 27.38 -31.18
CA ILE A 64 -18.07 28.00 -31.86
C ILE A 64 -18.54 28.99 -32.94
N GLU A 65 -19.55 28.62 -33.73
CA GLU A 65 -20.12 29.50 -34.78
C GLU A 65 -20.71 30.80 -34.22
N HIS A 66 -21.26 30.75 -33.01
CA HIS A 66 -21.97 31.87 -32.38
C HIS A 66 -21.28 32.41 -31.13
N TYR A 67 -20.00 32.07 -30.91
CA TYR A 67 -19.28 32.44 -29.69
C TYR A 67 -19.16 33.96 -29.57
N GLN A 68 -19.46 34.47 -28.38
CA GLN A 68 -19.26 35.87 -28.01
C GLN A 68 -18.59 35.92 -26.64
N ASP A 69 -17.75 36.90 -26.37
CA ASP A 69 -17.03 37.01 -25.08
C ASP A 69 -17.96 37.53 -23.96
N ASN A 70 -19.04 36.78 -23.69
CA ASN A 70 -20.07 37.04 -22.69
C ASN A 70 -20.19 35.86 -21.72
N ALA A 71 -20.84 36.07 -20.57
CA ALA A 71 -20.93 35.07 -19.51
C ALA A 71 -21.51 33.73 -20.01
N ALA A 72 -22.56 33.75 -20.84
CA ALA A 72 -23.16 32.50 -21.31
C ALA A 72 -22.21 31.68 -22.20
N SER A 73 -21.52 32.32 -23.16
CA SER A 73 -20.60 31.60 -24.04
C SER A 73 -19.34 31.15 -23.29
N ILE A 74 -18.85 31.95 -22.34
CA ILE A 74 -17.71 31.57 -21.50
C ILE A 74 -18.05 30.34 -20.67
N GLY A 75 -19.20 30.35 -19.98
CA GLY A 75 -19.63 29.23 -19.14
C GLY A 75 -19.88 27.96 -19.96
N ALA A 76 -20.53 28.07 -21.12
CA ALA A 76 -20.72 26.95 -22.04
C ALA A 76 -19.40 26.40 -22.57
N ALA A 77 -18.46 27.27 -22.95
CA ALA A 77 -17.15 26.86 -23.45
C ALA A 77 -16.32 26.12 -22.39
N GLU A 78 -16.30 26.61 -21.15
CA GLU A 78 -15.56 25.94 -20.06
C GLU A 78 -16.20 24.62 -19.65
N ALA A 79 -17.53 24.53 -19.64
CA ALA A 79 -18.24 23.28 -19.37
C ALA A 79 -17.96 22.23 -20.44
N LEU A 80 -18.05 22.59 -21.73
CA LEU A 80 -17.68 21.71 -22.84
C LEU A 80 -16.19 21.33 -22.82
N PHE A 81 -15.31 22.30 -22.50
CA PHE A 81 -13.88 22.03 -22.39
C PHE A 81 -13.61 20.98 -21.32
N CYS A 82 -14.32 21.03 -20.20
CA CYS A 82 -14.20 20.03 -19.14
C CYS A 82 -14.70 18.65 -19.56
N ILE A 83 -15.92 18.57 -20.10
CA ILE A 83 -16.54 17.28 -20.48
C ILE A 83 -15.76 16.59 -21.61
N ILE A 84 -15.34 17.36 -22.63
CA ILE A 84 -14.56 16.83 -23.76
C ILE A 84 -13.15 16.45 -23.29
N GLY A 85 -12.49 17.32 -22.51
CA GLY A 85 -11.14 17.08 -22.02
C GLY A 85 -11.05 15.85 -21.13
N GLN A 86 -12.01 15.67 -20.21
CA GLN A 86 -12.06 14.53 -19.29
C GLN A 86 -12.15 13.17 -20.01
N LYS A 87 -12.99 13.08 -21.04
CA LYS A 87 -13.13 11.87 -21.86
C LYS A 87 -11.94 11.67 -22.81
N GLY A 88 -11.12 12.71 -23.02
CA GLY A 88 -10.24 12.86 -24.18
C GLY A 88 -11.08 13.04 -25.46
N PRO A 89 -10.64 13.81 -26.48
CA PRO A 89 -11.32 13.85 -27.76
C PRO A 89 -11.36 12.42 -28.36
N GLN A 90 -12.54 11.82 -28.32
CA GLN A 90 -12.80 10.50 -28.90
C GLN A 90 -12.66 10.58 -30.42
N ALA A 91 -12.39 9.43 -31.07
CA ALA A 91 -12.10 9.35 -32.50
C ALA A 91 -13.17 10.01 -33.42
N ASP A 92 -14.40 10.15 -32.92
CA ASP A 92 -15.55 10.68 -33.66
C ASP A 92 -15.77 12.20 -33.46
N LEU A 93 -15.06 12.84 -32.52
CA LEU A 93 -15.07 14.30 -32.38
C LEU A 93 -14.19 14.94 -33.46
N SER A 94 -14.70 15.99 -34.09
CA SER A 94 -13.93 16.74 -35.09
C SER A 94 -12.75 17.44 -34.41
N MET A 95 -11.53 16.99 -34.71
CA MET A 95 -10.30 17.56 -34.15
C MET A 95 -10.20 19.07 -34.35
N SER A 96 -10.61 19.59 -35.51
CA SER A 96 -10.58 21.03 -35.77
C SER A 96 -11.55 21.83 -34.88
N THR A 97 -12.72 21.25 -34.55
CA THR A 97 -13.70 21.90 -33.67
C THR A 97 -13.24 21.84 -32.21
N ALA A 98 -12.68 20.70 -31.80
CA ALA A 98 -12.08 20.51 -30.49
C ALA A 98 -10.89 21.46 -30.27
N GLU A 99 -10.00 21.59 -31.26
CA GLU A 99 -8.90 22.56 -31.26
C GLU A 99 -9.41 24.00 -31.17
N ALA A 100 -10.48 24.37 -31.89
CA ALA A 100 -11.07 25.70 -31.82
C ALA A 100 -11.60 26.04 -30.42
N LEU A 101 -12.22 25.07 -29.73
CA LEU A 101 -12.64 25.22 -28.34
C LEU A 101 -11.46 25.40 -27.40
N ALA A 102 -10.48 24.49 -27.47
CA ALA A 102 -9.29 24.56 -26.63
C ALA A 102 -8.56 25.89 -26.84
N THR A 103 -8.42 26.33 -28.09
CA THR A 103 -7.87 27.65 -28.45
C THR A 103 -8.66 28.78 -27.78
N THR A 104 -9.98 28.75 -27.85
CA THR A 104 -10.85 29.82 -27.31
C THR A 104 -10.73 29.92 -25.80
N VAL A 105 -10.77 28.79 -25.09
CA VAL A 105 -10.65 28.75 -23.63
C VAL A 105 -9.24 29.12 -23.19
N LEU A 106 -8.21 28.45 -23.71
CA LEU A 106 -6.83 28.64 -23.28
C LEU A 106 -6.32 30.07 -23.59
N ARG A 107 -6.67 30.65 -24.75
CA ARG A 107 -6.31 32.03 -25.07
C ARG A 107 -6.90 33.03 -24.09
N ARG A 108 -8.12 32.78 -23.61
CA ARG A 108 -8.78 33.63 -22.61
C ARG A 108 -8.08 33.50 -21.26
N LEU A 109 -7.82 32.28 -20.81
CA LEU A 109 -7.16 32.01 -19.54
C LEU A 109 -5.73 32.55 -19.52
N ALA A 110 -4.98 32.42 -20.62
CA ALA A 110 -3.59 32.87 -20.72
C ALA A 110 -3.42 34.39 -20.61
N ARG A 111 -4.52 35.16 -20.61
CA ARG A 111 -4.50 36.60 -20.29
C ARG A 111 -4.25 36.86 -18.79
N ALA A 112 -4.49 35.87 -17.92
CA ALA A 112 -4.23 35.96 -16.50
C ALA A 112 -2.84 35.41 -16.15
N SER A 113 -2.15 36.04 -15.20
CA SER A 113 -0.79 35.65 -14.77
C SER A 113 -0.76 34.57 -13.68
N PHE A 114 -1.86 33.84 -13.48
CA PHE A 114 -2.01 32.85 -12.42
C PHE A 114 -2.19 31.45 -13.03
N ASP A 115 -2.30 30.44 -12.18
CA ASP A 115 -2.67 29.08 -12.58
C ASP A 115 -3.94 29.10 -13.46
N PRO A 116 -4.06 28.16 -14.42
CA PRO A 116 -5.18 28.14 -15.33
C PRO A 116 -6.42 27.75 -14.54
N GLN A 117 -7.23 28.73 -14.15
CA GLN A 117 -8.48 28.53 -13.43
C GLN A 117 -9.65 29.00 -14.31
N PRO A 118 -10.72 28.20 -14.47
CA PRO A 118 -11.89 28.60 -15.23
C PRO A 118 -12.54 29.83 -14.57
N TRP A 119 -13.13 30.70 -15.39
CA TRP A 119 -13.84 31.88 -14.87
C TRP A 119 -15.23 31.53 -14.35
N SER A 120 -15.80 30.41 -14.78
CA SER A 120 -17.04 29.85 -14.28
C SER A 120 -16.82 29.01 -13.01
N SER A 121 -17.91 28.61 -12.34
CA SER A 121 -17.87 27.79 -11.11
C SER A 121 -17.47 26.33 -11.33
N VAL A 122 -16.96 25.99 -12.53
CA VAL A 122 -16.49 24.64 -12.86
C VAL A 122 -15.23 24.27 -12.06
N ALA A 123 -14.56 25.23 -11.40
CA ALA A 123 -13.47 24.98 -10.42
C ALA A 123 -13.86 25.19 -8.95
N SER A 124 -15.14 24.99 -8.57
CA SER A 124 -15.45 24.81 -7.15
C SER A 124 -14.57 23.70 -6.53
N SER A 125 -14.32 23.69 -5.21
CA SER A 125 -13.43 22.71 -4.58
C SER A 125 -13.82 21.24 -4.84
N ALA A 126 -15.11 20.98 -5.08
CA ALA A 126 -15.64 19.66 -5.49
C ALA A 126 -15.39 19.32 -6.98
N ALA A 127 -14.93 20.29 -7.78
CA ALA A 127 -14.74 20.20 -9.22
C ALA A 127 -13.30 20.56 -9.66
N GLU A 128 -12.39 20.83 -8.73
CA GLU A 128 -10.97 21.06 -9.00
C GLU A 128 -10.32 19.87 -9.73
N GLY A 129 -10.59 18.64 -9.25
CA GLY A 129 -10.15 17.42 -9.94
C GLY A 129 -10.73 17.27 -11.35
N ALA A 130 -11.94 17.77 -11.58
CA ALA A 130 -12.59 17.74 -12.88
C ALA A 130 -11.91 18.69 -13.89
N TRP A 131 -11.49 19.87 -13.44
CA TRP A 131 -10.73 20.82 -14.26
C TRP A 131 -9.32 20.28 -14.58
N VAL A 132 -8.59 19.80 -13.57
CA VAL A 132 -7.25 19.22 -13.76
C VAL A 132 -7.30 18.02 -14.71
N SER A 133 -8.28 17.12 -14.52
CA SER A 133 -8.48 15.99 -15.42
C SER A 133 -8.73 16.42 -16.87
N ALA A 134 -9.46 17.52 -17.08
CA ALA A 134 -9.71 18.03 -18.43
C ALA A 134 -8.43 18.59 -19.07
N CYS A 135 -7.68 19.41 -18.33
CA CYS A 135 -6.42 19.96 -18.80
C CYS A 135 -5.41 18.85 -19.13
N TRP A 136 -5.31 17.82 -18.29
CA TRP A 136 -4.52 16.62 -18.56
C TRP A 136 -4.98 15.94 -19.85
N GLY A 137 -6.26 15.61 -19.96
CA GLY A 137 -6.79 14.91 -21.14
C GLY A 137 -6.60 15.68 -22.45
N TRP A 138 -6.78 17.01 -22.46
CA TRP A 138 -6.44 17.84 -23.61
C TRP A 138 -4.97 17.74 -23.97
N SER A 139 -4.08 17.86 -22.99
CA SER A 139 -2.64 17.83 -23.22
C SER A 139 -2.14 16.47 -23.73
N LEU A 140 -2.74 15.38 -23.25
CA LEU A 140 -2.35 14.02 -23.59
C LEU A 140 -2.87 13.59 -24.97
N THR A 141 -3.96 14.20 -25.44
CA THR A 141 -4.62 13.79 -26.69
C THR A 141 -4.25 14.67 -27.88
N LEU A 142 -4.12 15.99 -27.68
CA LEU A 142 -3.69 16.90 -28.75
C LEU A 142 -2.16 16.88 -28.89
N ALA A 143 -1.67 16.82 -30.13
CA ALA A 143 -0.22 16.74 -30.39
C ALA A 143 0.57 17.98 -29.92
N ARG A 144 -0.04 19.16 -29.91
CA ARG A 144 0.58 20.41 -29.42
C ARG A 144 -0.49 21.33 -28.86
N SER A 145 -0.11 22.19 -27.91
CA SER A 145 -0.96 23.27 -27.47
C SER A 145 -1.34 24.18 -28.66
N PRO A 146 -2.63 24.53 -28.81
CA PRO A 146 -3.08 25.42 -29.88
C PRO A 146 -2.70 26.89 -29.63
N VAL A 147 -2.21 27.22 -28.44
CA VAL A 147 -1.74 28.55 -28.02
C VAL A 147 -0.43 28.42 -27.25
N GLU A 148 0.34 29.51 -27.19
CA GLU A 148 1.51 29.56 -26.30
C GLU A 148 1.03 29.65 -24.85
N LEU A 149 1.48 28.71 -24.01
CA LEU A 149 1.10 28.62 -22.59
C LEU A 149 2.28 29.01 -21.71
N PRO A 150 2.04 29.64 -20.55
CA PRO A 150 3.09 29.86 -19.56
C PRO A 150 3.73 28.56 -19.09
N ASP A 151 5.05 28.54 -18.89
CA ASP A 151 5.78 27.37 -18.39
C ASP A 151 5.26 26.90 -17.02
N ALA A 152 4.80 27.83 -16.17
CA ALA A 152 4.19 27.54 -14.88
C ALA A 152 2.95 26.63 -14.97
N TRP A 153 2.30 26.53 -16.15
CA TRP A 153 1.13 25.68 -16.34
C TRP A 153 1.48 24.24 -16.69
N ALA A 154 2.77 23.86 -16.73
CA ALA A 154 3.22 22.54 -17.14
C ALA A 154 2.54 21.39 -16.34
N ALA A 155 2.25 21.59 -15.05
CA ALA A 155 1.56 20.59 -14.24
C ALA A 155 0.09 20.36 -14.64
N PHE A 156 -0.56 21.37 -15.22
CA PHE A 156 -1.93 21.26 -15.75
C PHE A 156 -1.95 20.68 -17.16
N PHE A 157 -0.84 20.76 -17.91
CA PHE A 157 -0.77 20.25 -19.28
C PHE A 157 0.46 19.34 -19.50
N PRO A 158 0.61 18.25 -18.72
CA PRO A 158 1.80 17.40 -18.74
C PRO A 158 2.05 16.75 -20.10
N GLY A 159 1.02 16.55 -20.93
CA GLY A 159 1.12 16.05 -22.30
C GLY A 159 1.93 16.94 -23.25
N TRP A 160 1.85 18.26 -23.06
CA TRP A 160 2.58 19.25 -23.86
C TRP A 160 3.91 19.67 -23.22
N ALA A 161 4.11 19.35 -21.95
CA ALA A 161 5.35 19.63 -21.24
C ALA A 161 6.45 18.58 -21.54
N ALA A 162 7.70 19.00 -21.45
CA ALA A 162 8.85 18.10 -21.44
C ALA A 162 9.00 17.46 -20.06
N LEU A 163 8.62 16.18 -19.93
CA LEU A 163 8.89 15.37 -18.73
C LEU A 163 10.38 14.95 -18.70
N PRO A 164 11.03 14.79 -17.52
CA PRO A 164 10.47 14.81 -16.17
C PRO A 164 10.91 15.97 -15.26
N GLU A 165 11.98 16.71 -15.57
CA GLU A 165 12.61 17.67 -14.63
C GLU A 165 12.00 19.08 -14.63
N ALA A 166 11.16 19.42 -15.61
CA ALA A 166 10.68 20.80 -15.81
C ALA A 166 9.32 21.12 -15.19
N ILE A 167 8.63 20.15 -14.57
CA ILE A 167 7.27 20.35 -14.06
C ILE A 167 7.29 20.66 -12.56
N ASP A 168 6.84 21.86 -12.20
CA ASP A 168 6.50 22.22 -10.82
C ASP A 168 5.07 21.76 -10.50
N TRP A 169 4.96 20.75 -9.64
CA TRP A 169 3.68 20.14 -9.24
C TRP A 169 3.01 20.84 -8.05
N THR A 170 3.60 21.89 -7.48
CA THR A 170 3.13 22.52 -6.24
C THR A 170 1.66 22.92 -6.28
N SER A 171 1.19 23.50 -7.39
CA SER A 171 -0.20 23.93 -7.56
C SER A 171 -1.25 22.80 -7.53
N ILE A 172 -0.85 21.55 -7.75
CA ILE A 172 -1.76 20.39 -7.73
C ILE A 172 -1.30 19.27 -6.80
N ALA A 173 -0.36 19.57 -5.90
CA ALA A 173 0.23 18.56 -5.01
C ALA A 173 -0.81 17.85 -4.14
N SER A 174 -1.81 18.61 -3.66
CA SER A 174 -2.88 18.15 -2.76
C SER A 174 -4.17 17.78 -3.49
N LEU A 175 -4.11 17.40 -4.77
CA LEU A 175 -5.29 17.01 -5.54
C LEU A 175 -6.01 15.85 -4.83
N ALA A 176 -7.17 16.14 -4.24
CA ALA A 176 -7.89 15.18 -3.44
C ALA A 176 -8.54 14.10 -4.33
N VAL A 177 -8.35 12.84 -3.92
CA VAL A 177 -9.08 11.71 -4.50
C VAL A 177 -10.27 11.43 -3.59
N GLU A 178 -11.46 11.79 -4.06
CA GLU A 178 -12.71 11.46 -3.38
C GLU A 178 -13.03 9.98 -3.63
N LYS A 179 -12.84 9.16 -2.58
CA LYS A 179 -13.35 7.78 -2.54
C LYS A 179 -14.16 7.59 -1.27
N ASP A 180 -15.46 7.35 -1.43
CA ASP A 180 -16.27 6.84 -0.34
C ASP A 180 -15.83 5.40 -0.02
N SER A 181 -15.57 5.13 1.25
CA SER A 181 -14.96 3.89 1.76
C SER A 181 -15.67 2.57 1.40
N ASN A 182 -16.84 2.61 0.77
CA ASN A 182 -17.61 1.44 0.34
C ASN A 182 -18.12 1.52 -1.11
N LEU A 183 -17.72 2.53 -1.88
CA LEU A 183 -18.17 2.73 -3.25
C LEU A 183 -17.00 2.74 -4.22
N ASP A 184 -17.27 2.33 -5.46
CA ASP A 184 -16.34 2.52 -6.56
C ASP A 184 -15.98 4.01 -6.69
N PHE A 185 -14.81 4.28 -7.26
CA PHE A 185 -14.43 5.65 -7.57
C PHE A 185 -15.52 6.34 -8.41
N PRO A 186 -15.88 7.60 -8.09
CA PRO A 186 -16.72 8.38 -8.99
C PRO A 186 -16.14 8.37 -10.41
N ALA A 187 -16.99 8.32 -11.44
CA ALA A 187 -16.55 8.21 -12.83
C ALA A 187 -15.50 9.28 -13.23
N ARG A 188 -15.63 10.49 -12.67
CA ARG A 188 -14.68 11.60 -12.88
C ARG A 188 -13.31 11.32 -12.26
N THR A 189 -13.28 10.75 -11.06
CA THR A 189 -12.06 10.31 -10.38
C THR A 189 -11.37 9.18 -11.15
N TYR A 190 -12.16 8.26 -11.71
CA TYR A 190 -11.63 7.19 -12.56
C TYR A 190 -10.95 7.73 -13.83
N GLN A 191 -11.55 8.69 -14.53
CA GLN A 191 -10.94 9.34 -15.70
C GLN A 191 -9.64 10.06 -15.34
N LEU A 192 -9.64 10.79 -14.22
CA LEU A 192 -8.43 11.43 -13.71
C LEU A 192 -7.32 10.40 -13.44
N LEU A 193 -7.64 9.24 -12.86
CA LEU A 193 -6.68 8.14 -12.65
C LEU A 193 -6.20 7.51 -13.96
N GLN A 194 -7.04 7.44 -15.01
CA GLN A 194 -6.60 6.98 -16.33
C GLN A 194 -5.59 7.94 -16.96
N HIS A 195 -5.84 9.25 -16.88
CA HIS A 195 -4.86 10.27 -17.33
C HIS A 195 -3.58 10.21 -16.50
N ALA A 196 -3.72 10.04 -15.19
CA ALA A 196 -2.62 9.85 -14.27
C ALA A 196 -1.73 8.66 -14.69
N GLU A 197 -2.33 7.53 -15.06
CA GLU A 197 -1.61 6.34 -15.53
C GLU A 197 -0.77 6.66 -16.78
N VAL A 198 -1.38 7.30 -17.79
CA VAL A 198 -0.68 7.72 -19.02
C VAL A 198 0.48 8.67 -18.72
N ILE A 199 0.30 9.60 -17.79
CA ILE A 199 1.36 10.53 -17.35
C ILE A 199 2.48 9.75 -16.66
N THR A 200 2.14 8.86 -15.71
CA THR A 200 3.14 8.03 -15.03
C THR A 200 3.94 7.21 -16.02
N ASP A 201 3.30 6.73 -17.09
CA ASP A 201 3.94 5.90 -18.09
C ASP A 201 4.99 6.59 -18.96
N ARG A 202 5.03 7.93 -18.93
CA ARG A 202 6.01 8.73 -19.66
C ARG A 202 7.30 8.95 -18.86
N PHE A 203 7.29 8.80 -17.54
CA PHE A 203 8.50 8.94 -16.72
C PHE A 203 9.54 7.86 -17.06
N GLN A 204 10.81 8.27 -17.19
CA GLN A 204 11.94 7.36 -17.45
C GLN A 204 12.78 7.08 -16.20
N GLU A 205 12.58 7.85 -15.15
CA GLU A 205 13.24 7.73 -13.85
C GLU A 205 12.30 8.17 -12.74
N ILE A 206 12.73 8.03 -11.49
CA ILE A 206 11.96 8.47 -10.32
C ILE A 206 11.92 10.01 -10.29
N PRO A 207 10.74 10.63 -10.38
CA PRO A 207 10.62 12.06 -10.22
C PRO A 207 10.90 12.52 -8.79
N ALA A 208 11.53 13.70 -8.66
CA ALA A 208 11.85 14.29 -7.36
C ALA A 208 10.60 14.77 -6.60
N THR A 209 9.64 15.36 -7.31
CA THR A 209 8.36 15.84 -6.78
C THR A 209 7.23 15.37 -7.68
N VAL A 210 6.12 14.94 -7.08
CA VAL A 210 4.90 14.51 -7.77
C VAL A 210 3.68 14.79 -6.90
N PRO A 211 2.50 15.02 -7.50
CA PRO A 211 1.25 15.07 -6.77
C PRO A 211 0.87 13.69 -6.24
N ASP A 212 0.17 13.69 -5.11
CA ASP A 212 -0.22 12.49 -4.36
C ASP A 212 -0.95 11.45 -5.23
N ILE A 213 -1.76 11.91 -6.18
CA ILE A 213 -2.51 11.04 -7.09
C ILE A 213 -1.63 10.12 -7.97
N LEU A 214 -0.39 10.55 -8.29
CA LEU A 214 0.52 9.75 -9.11
C LEU A 214 1.30 8.72 -8.29
N ILE A 215 1.39 8.88 -6.96
CA ILE A 215 2.23 8.03 -6.11
C ILE A 215 1.93 6.52 -6.25
N PRO A 216 0.68 6.02 -6.11
CA PRO A 216 0.43 4.58 -6.22
C PRO A 216 0.73 4.05 -7.63
N LEU A 217 0.45 4.82 -8.68
CA LEU A 217 0.77 4.46 -10.06
C LEU A 217 2.29 4.42 -10.31
N LEU A 218 3.04 5.35 -9.70
CA LEU A 218 4.50 5.36 -9.74
C LEU A 218 5.13 4.21 -8.96
N ILE A 219 4.51 3.74 -7.87
CA ILE A 219 4.91 2.50 -7.18
C ILE A 219 4.78 1.31 -8.14
N LEU A 220 3.65 1.19 -8.84
CA LEU A 220 3.43 0.13 -9.85
C LEU A 220 4.44 0.22 -10.99
N ARG A 221 4.74 1.43 -11.47
CA ARG A 221 5.73 1.64 -12.52
C ARG A 221 7.15 1.34 -12.07
N ALA A 222 7.51 1.77 -10.86
CA ALA A 222 8.81 1.49 -10.26
C ALA A 222 9.05 -0.02 -10.13
N GLU A 223 8.01 -0.79 -9.79
CA GLU A 223 8.05 -2.26 -9.80
C GLU A 223 8.37 -2.81 -11.20
N LYS A 224 7.61 -2.41 -12.22
CA LYS A 224 7.84 -2.82 -13.63
C LYS A 224 9.23 -2.44 -14.15
N LYS A 225 9.78 -1.31 -13.70
CA LYS A 225 11.08 -0.77 -14.14
C LYS A 225 12.25 -1.10 -13.21
N ASN A 226 12.01 -1.81 -12.11
CA ASN A 226 12.98 -2.08 -11.04
C ASN A 226 13.63 -0.80 -10.46
N TRP A 227 12.85 0.27 -10.27
CA TRP A 227 13.31 1.47 -9.60
C TRP A 227 13.25 1.33 -8.08
N ALA A 228 14.12 2.05 -7.37
CA ALA A 228 14.14 2.08 -5.91
C ALA A 228 13.02 2.96 -5.36
N ILE A 229 11.94 2.37 -4.86
CA ILE A 229 10.75 3.11 -4.40
C ILE A 229 11.09 3.98 -3.17
N PRO A 230 10.84 5.30 -3.20
CA PRO A 230 11.05 6.18 -2.05
C PRO A 230 10.18 5.82 -0.85
N SER A 231 10.72 5.92 0.36
CA SER A 231 9.95 5.60 1.58
C SER A 231 8.72 6.47 1.80
N ALA A 232 8.76 7.73 1.36
CA ALA A 232 7.62 8.62 1.44
C ALA A 232 6.41 8.10 0.64
N TRP A 233 6.65 7.40 -0.47
CA TRP A 233 5.58 6.83 -1.30
C TRP A 233 4.93 5.62 -0.64
N TRP A 234 5.74 4.75 -0.02
CA TRP A 234 5.19 3.68 0.81
C TRP A 234 4.39 4.24 1.97
N ARG A 235 4.90 5.25 2.68
CA ARG A 235 4.14 5.91 3.76
C ARG A 235 2.80 6.45 3.26
N PHE A 236 2.79 7.12 2.11
CA PHE A 236 1.56 7.61 1.50
C PHE A 236 0.57 6.49 1.21
N ALA A 237 1.00 5.40 0.56
CA ALA A 237 0.13 4.26 0.28
C ALA A 237 -0.38 3.59 1.57
N LEU A 238 0.43 3.58 2.63
CA LEU A 238 0.06 3.02 3.93
C LEU A 238 -0.87 3.93 4.76
N THR A 239 -1.02 5.21 4.40
CA THR A 239 -1.91 6.14 5.12
C THR A 239 -3.18 6.48 4.34
N ASN A 240 -3.27 6.10 3.06
CA ASN A 240 -4.38 6.44 2.17
C ASN A 240 -5.07 5.19 1.63
N HIS A 241 -6.27 4.89 2.11
CA HIS A 241 -6.99 3.65 1.79
C HIS A 241 -7.24 3.47 0.29
N TRP A 242 -7.61 4.54 -0.41
CA TRP A 242 -7.85 4.49 -1.86
C TRP A 242 -6.59 4.10 -2.65
N ALA A 243 -5.41 4.51 -2.19
CA ALA A 243 -4.13 4.21 -2.83
C ALA A 243 -3.74 2.75 -2.58
N GLU A 244 -3.95 2.25 -1.37
CA GLU A 244 -3.81 0.84 -1.02
C GLU A 244 -4.72 -0.05 -1.88
N GLU A 245 -6.00 0.30 -2.02
CA GLU A 245 -6.95 -0.46 -2.83
C GLU A 245 -6.54 -0.47 -4.31
N LEU A 246 -6.12 0.67 -4.84
CA LEU A 246 -5.62 0.77 -6.22
C LEU A 246 -4.41 -0.14 -6.46
N LEU A 247 -3.46 -0.20 -5.51
CA LEU A 247 -2.32 -1.11 -5.61
C LEU A 247 -2.76 -2.58 -5.59
N ILE A 248 -3.68 -2.95 -4.70
CA ILE A 248 -4.22 -4.32 -4.60
C ILE A 248 -4.93 -4.71 -5.91
N GLU A 249 -5.72 -3.81 -6.48
CA GLU A 249 -6.44 -4.01 -7.73
C GLU A 249 -5.52 -4.23 -8.93
N HIS A 250 -4.37 -3.56 -8.98
CA HIS A 250 -3.39 -3.75 -10.06
C HIS A 250 -2.53 -5.00 -9.83
N TRP A 251 -2.25 -5.35 -8.58
CA TRP A 251 -1.53 -6.56 -8.20
C TRP A 251 -2.45 -7.77 -8.05
N ARG A 252 -3.28 -8.05 -9.06
CA ARG A 252 -4.12 -9.27 -9.12
C ARG A 252 -3.35 -10.54 -9.48
N GLU A 253 -2.31 -10.40 -10.29
CA GLU A 253 -1.52 -11.49 -10.83
C GLU A 253 -0.02 -11.32 -10.50
N GLY A 254 0.80 -12.35 -10.74
CA GLY A 254 2.25 -12.32 -10.47
C GLY A 254 2.68 -12.47 -9.01
N SER A 255 4.00 -12.55 -8.78
CA SER A 255 4.60 -12.63 -7.44
C SER A 255 4.79 -11.23 -6.85
N LEU A 256 4.43 -11.04 -5.58
CA LEU A 256 4.61 -9.78 -4.86
C LEU A 256 5.84 -9.76 -3.95
N THR A 257 6.80 -10.67 -4.17
CA THR A 257 8.04 -10.73 -3.38
C THR A 257 8.85 -9.44 -3.46
N ARG A 258 9.02 -8.86 -4.67
CA ARG A 258 9.77 -7.61 -4.85
C ARG A 258 9.08 -6.39 -4.22
N PRO A 259 7.78 -6.14 -4.45
CA PRO A 259 7.04 -5.11 -3.72
C PRO A 259 7.17 -5.21 -2.21
N LEU A 260 7.00 -6.42 -1.66
CA LEU A 260 7.15 -6.66 -0.23
C LEU A 260 8.59 -6.38 0.25
N SER A 261 9.59 -6.80 -0.53
CA SER A 261 11.00 -6.51 -0.25
C SER A 261 11.23 -5.00 -0.19
N SER A 262 10.77 -4.25 -1.19
CA SER A 262 10.93 -2.80 -1.24
C SER A 262 10.25 -2.10 -0.06
N LEU A 263 9.04 -2.54 0.32
CA LEU A 263 8.34 -2.03 1.49
C LEU A 263 9.16 -2.26 2.78
N LEU A 264 9.69 -3.47 2.99
CA LEU A 264 10.47 -3.79 4.18
C LEU A 264 11.81 -3.03 4.24
N GLU A 265 12.48 -2.83 3.10
CA GLU A 265 13.68 -2.00 3.01
C GLU A 265 13.39 -0.53 3.34
N SER A 266 12.28 -0.01 2.84
CA SER A 266 11.83 1.35 3.11
C SER A 266 11.56 1.57 4.60
N LEU A 267 10.82 0.64 5.23
CA LEU A 267 10.52 0.69 6.65
C LEU A 267 11.78 0.62 7.52
N ALA A 268 12.76 -0.19 7.11
CA ALA A 268 14.04 -0.31 7.79
C ALA A 268 14.88 0.98 7.70
N SER A 269 14.81 1.69 6.57
CA SER A 269 15.53 2.94 6.34
C SER A 269 14.94 4.12 7.12
N ASP A 270 13.61 4.20 7.23
CA ASP A 270 12.91 5.24 8.00
C ASP A 270 13.18 5.19 9.52
N GLY A 271 13.59 4.03 10.02
CA GLY A 271 13.95 3.82 11.43
C GLY A 271 15.22 4.56 11.88
N GLU A 272 16.07 5.03 10.95
CA GLU A 272 17.36 5.66 11.28
C GLU A 272 17.24 7.11 11.77
N GLY A 273 16.13 7.81 11.46
CA GLY A 273 15.95 9.24 11.77
C GLY A 273 15.46 9.56 13.18
N HIS A 274 15.07 8.56 13.98
CA HIS A 274 14.53 8.78 15.32
C HIS A 274 15.64 8.67 16.37
N THR A 275 16.05 9.82 16.89
CA THR A 275 17.06 9.99 17.94
C THR A 275 16.65 9.27 19.24
N GLY A 276 17.17 8.06 19.45
CA GLY A 276 17.13 7.42 20.76
C GLY A 276 17.26 5.90 20.73
N HIS A 277 18.37 5.38 21.27
CA HIS A 277 18.62 4.01 21.78
C HIS A 277 18.20 2.77 20.97
N ARG A 278 17.63 2.89 19.77
CA ARG A 278 17.15 1.74 18.97
C ARG A 278 18.21 1.21 18.04
N SER A 279 18.20 -0.10 17.85
CA SER A 279 19.10 -0.73 16.89
C SER A 279 18.67 -0.39 15.46
N PRO A 280 19.59 -0.11 14.53
CA PRO A 280 19.26 0.13 13.13
C PRO A 280 18.43 -1.01 12.51
N GLY A 281 17.26 -0.67 11.96
CA GLY A 281 16.31 -1.61 11.36
C GLY A 281 15.18 -2.07 12.27
N GLU A 282 15.06 -1.59 13.51
CA GLU A 282 13.89 -1.83 14.36
C GLU A 282 12.75 -0.86 14.03
N LEU A 283 11.54 -1.39 13.88
CA LEU A 283 10.37 -0.57 13.57
C LEU A 283 9.84 0.17 14.81
N THR A 284 9.34 1.39 14.59
CA THR A 284 8.61 2.16 15.59
C THR A 284 7.24 1.52 15.90
N GLY A 285 6.71 1.73 17.10
CA GLY A 285 5.35 1.29 17.44
C GLY A 285 4.28 1.87 16.50
N VAL A 286 4.50 3.08 15.97
CA VAL A 286 3.62 3.70 14.95
C VAL A 286 3.68 2.94 13.63
N GLN A 287 4.88 2.57 13.14
CA GLN A 287 5.02 1.76 11.93
C GLN A 287 4.37 0.39 12.08
N THR A 288 4.58 -0.28 13.23
CA THR A 288 3.94 -1.57 13.52
C THR A 288 2.41 -1.43 13.59
N PHE A 289 1.91 -0.35 14.20
CA PHE A 289 0.48 -0.06 14.29
C PHE A 289 -0.15 0.17 12.91
N MET A 290 0.48 1.00 12.06
CA MET A 290 0.01 1.23 10.69
C MET A 290 -0.14 -0.11 9.96
N LEU A 291 0.91 -0.93 9.96
CA LEU A 291 0.94 -2.22 9.26
C LEU A 291 -0.08 -3.24 9.78
N LYS A 292 -0.42 -3.21 11.07
CA LYS A 292 -1.35 -4.18 11.67
C LYS A 292 -2.73 -4.15 11.02
N GLY A 293 -3.22 -2.97 10.65
CA GLY A 293 -4.56 -2.76 10.11
C GLY A 293 -4.70 -2.86 8.58
N MET A 294 -3.60 -3.07 7.84
CA MET A 294 -3.60 -2.84 6.39
C MET A 294 -3.93 -4.09 5.56
N PRO A 295 -4.98 -4.05 4.72
CA PRO A 295 -5.21 -5.02 3.64
C PRO A 295 -3.98 -5.26 2.74
N LEU A 296 -3.24 -4.21 2.38
CA LEU A 296 -2.08 -4.24 1.48
C LEU A 296 -1.01 -5.16 2.03
N ARG A 297 -0.72 -5.06 3.34
CA ARG A 297 0.23 -5.94 4.02
C ARG A 297 -0.16 -7.40 3.82
N LYS A 298 -1.43 -7.73 4.10
CA LYS A 298 -1.93 -9.09 3.96
C LYS A 298 -1.81 -9.57 2.51
N HIS A 299 -2.24 -8.76 1.56
CA HIS A 299 -2.15 -9.05 0.12
C HIS A 299 -0.71 -9.33 -0.34
N LEU A 300 0.24 -8.48 0.08
CA LEU A 300 1.67 -8.63 -0.21
C LEU A 300 2.24 -9.94 0.36
N PHE A 301 1.96 -10.25 1.62
CA PHE A 301 2.41 -11.51 2.22
C PHE A 301 1.74 -12.73 1.60
N ASP A 302 0.45 -12.67 1.27
CA ASP A 302 -0.29 -13.81 0.71
C ASP A 302 0.21 -14.20 -0.69
N ARG A 303 0.69 -13.22 -1.48
CA ARG A 303 1.14 -13.43 -2.88
C ARG A 303 2.65 -13.37 -3.09
N SER A 304 3.46 -13.37 -2.03
CA SER A 304 4.92 -13.45 -2.11
C SER A 304 5.44 -14.83 -1.68
N GLN A 305 6.74 -15.05 -1.91
CA GLN A 305 7.43 -16.28 -1.50
C GLN A 305 8.45 -16.00 -0.39
N PRO A 306 8.35 -16.66 0.79
CA PRO A 306 9.25 -16.37 1.92
C PRO A 306 10.72 -16.64 1.62
N SER A 307 11.04 -17.75 0.95
CA SER A 307 12.43 -18.13 0.64
C SER A 307 13.12 -17.13 -0.29
N GLU A 308 12.41 -16.67 -1.31
CA GLU A 308 12.90 -15.63 -2.22
C GLU A 308 13.00 -14.27 -1.51
N LEU A 309 12.02 -13.92 -0.67
CA LEU A 309 12.01 -12.65 0.06
C LEU A 309 13.28 -12.48 0.90
N PHE A 310 13.59 -13.46 1.76
CA PHE A 310 14.73 -13.35 2.68
C PHE A 310 16.10 -13.43 1.99
N GLN A 311 16.15 -13.81 0.70
CA GLN A 311 17.37 -13.69 -0.12
C GLN A 311 17.56 -12.27 -0.68
N LEU A 312 16.47 -11.52 -0.86
CA LEU A 312 16.49 -10.15 -1.37
C LEU A 312 16.70 -9.11 -0.26
N LEU A 313 16.27 -9.41 0.96
CA LEU A 313 16.35 -8.47 2.08
C LEU A 313 17.77 -8.24 2.58
N SER A 314 18.09 -6.98 2.84
CA SER A 314 19.25 -6.56 3.61
C SER A 314 19.13 -7.05 5.06
N PRO A 315 20.25 -7.24 5.79
CA PRO A 315 20.21 -7.60 7.21
C PRO A 315 19.40 -6.62 8.07
N ARG A 316 19.27 -5.36 7.62
CA ARG A 316 18.45 -4.33 8.30
C ARG A 316 16.96 -4.60 8.07
N ALA A 317 16.56 -4.87 6.83
CA ALA A 317 15.18 -5.20 6.50
C ALA A 317 14.72 -6.54 7.10
N VAL A 318 15.63 -7.49 7.29
CA VAL A 318 15.32 -8.72 8.06
C VAL A 318 15.00 -8.40 9.53
N ARG A 319 15.72 -7.46 10.16
CA ARG A 319 15.37 -6.97 11.52
C ARG A 319 14.04 -6.23 11.55
N ALA A 320 13.72 -5.48 10.49
CA ALA A 320 12.41 -4.84 10.36
C ALA A 320 11.30 -5.91 10.26
N ALA A 321 11.50 -6.96 9.46
CA ALA A 321 10.58 -8.10 9.38
C ALA A 321 10.42 -8.80 10.73
N PHE A 322 11.50 -8.97 11.50
CA PHE A 322 11.43 -9.54 12.86
C PHE A 322 10.65 -8.66 13.85
N SER A 323 10.68 -7.34 13.67
CA SER A 323 9.83 -6.42 14.46
C SER A 323 8.33 -6.69 14.24
N LEU A 324 7.97 -7.29 13.10
CA LEU A 324 6.61 -7.67 12.73
C LEU A 324 6.29 -9.14 13.01
N PHE A 325 7.16 -9.90 13.68
CA PHE A 325 7.09 -11.37 13.77
C PHE A 325 5.68 -11.92 14.04
N GLU A 326 4.99 -11.40 15.06
CA GLU A 326 3.64 -11.85 15.45
C GLU A 326 2.57 -11.56 14.39
N LEU A 327 2.80 -10.56 13.54
CA LEU A 327 1.90 -10.19 12.44
C LEU A 327 2.19 -10.97 11.16
N LEU A 328 3.37 -11.59 11.04
CA LEU A 328 3.75 -12.37 9.88
C LEU A 328 2.91 -13.65 9.79
N PRO A 329 2.50 -14.11 8.59
CA PRO A 329 1.96 -15.45 8.44
C PRO A 329 2.97 -16.51 8.87
N GLU A 330 2.49 -17.66 9.34
CA GLU A 330 3.32 -18.74 9.91
C GLU A 330 4.45 -19.20 8.96
N ARG A 331 4.18 -19.26 7.64
CA ARG A 331 5.20 -19.60 6.64
C ARG A 331 6.38 -18.61 6.62
N TYR A 332 6.13 -17.33 6.91
CA TYR A 332 7.18 -16.31 7.01
C TYR A 332 7.87 -16.34 8.36
N GLN A 333 7.14 -16.59 9.45
CA GLN A 333 7.77 -16.82 10.76
C GLN A 333 8.76 -17.99 10.69
N THR A 334 8.34 -19.09 10.07
CA THR A 334 9.17 -20.28 9.84
C THR A 334 10.41 -19.96 9.01
N ALA A 335 10.22 -19.31 7.86
CA ALA A 335 11.32 -18.94 6.99
C ALA A 335 12.30 -17.94 7.64
N LEU A 336 11.80 -17.00 8.44
CA LEU A 336 12.61 -16.03 9.17
C LEU A 336 13.47 -16.70 10.26
N LEU A 337 12.91 -17.64 11.02
CA LEU A 337 13.66 -18.42 11.99
C LEU A 337 14.73 -19.26 11.29
N ASN A 338 14.40 -19.93 10.19
CA ASN A 338 15.38 -20.70 9.42
C ASN A 338 16.50 -19.80 8.85
N TRP A 339 16.17 -18.58 8.42
CA TRP A 339 17.16 -17.61 7.97
C TRP A 339 18.12 -17.20 9.09
N TYR A 340 17.62 -16.90 10.29
CA TYR A 340 18.45 -16.57 11.45
C TYR A 340 19.28 -17.75 11.94
N ARG A 341 18.78 -18.97 11.75
CA ARG A 341 19.57 -20.16 12.02
C ARG A 341 20.79 -20.22 11.11
N ALA A 342 20.57 -20.06 9.80
CA ALA A 342 21.63 -20.07 8.78
C ALA A 342 22.57 -18.85 8.86
N ASN A 343 22.10 -17.73 9.41
CA ASN A 343 22.85 -16.47 9.52
C ASN A 343 22.97 -16.05 11.00
N PRO A 344 23.87 -16.67 11.79
CA PRO A 344 24.02 -16.36 13.22
C PRO A 344 24.51 -14.92 13.47
N ALA A 345 25.19 -14.31 12.49
CA ALA A 345 25.63 -12.92 12.57
C ALA A 345 24.42 -11.95 12.53
N GLY A 346 24.08 -11.38 13.69
CA GLY A 346 22.94 -10.47 13.83
C GLY A 346 21.62 -11.15 14.16
N ARG A 347 21.66 -12.41 14.60
CA ARG A 347 20.51 -13.12 15.20
C ARG A 347 20.01 -12.35 16.44
N PRO A 348 18.70 -12.13 16.59
CA PRO A 348 18.15 -11.52 17.80
C PRO A 348 18.33 -12.45 19.00
N SER A 349 18.41 -11.86 20.20
CA SER A 349 18.47 -12.62 21.44
C SER A 349 17.30 -13.60 21.54
N TRP A 350 17.54 -14.81 22.07
CA TRP A 350 16.49 -15.79 22.32
C TRP A 350 15.32 -15.20 23.12
N PHE A 351 15.62 -14.34 24.10
CA PHE A 351 14.61 -13.67 24.92
C PHE A 351 13.68 -12.77 24.10
N SER A 352 14.13 -12.22 22.97
CA SER A 352 13.30 -11.42 22.06
C SER A 352 12.44 -12.27 21.12
N ILE A 353 12.78 -13.55 20.96
CA ILE A 353 12.06 -14.52 20.12
C ILE A 353 11.01 -15.25 20.96
N VAL A 354 11.39 -15.75 22.13
CA VAL A 354 10.62 -16.75 22.89
C VAL A 354 9.19 -16.32 23.24
N GLU A 355 8.99 -15.04 23.58
CA GLU A 355 7.68 -14.50 23.92
C GLU A 355 6.71 -14.45 22.74
N LYS A 356 7.24 -14.49 21.51
CA LYS A 356 6.48 -14.38 20.26
C LYS A 356 6.23 -15.74 19.58
N LEU A 357 6.81 -16.82 20.11
CA LEU A 357 6.69 -18.16 19.50
C LEU A 357 5.34 -18.80 19.82
N SER A 358 4.71 -19.39 18.80
CA SER A 358 3.51 -20.21 18.95
C SER A 358 3.84 -21.70 18.89
N LEU A 359 2.88 -22.55 19.31
CA LEU A 359 2.99 -24.01 19.26
C LEU A 359 3.27 -24.55 17.84
N ASN A 360 2.79 -23.85 16.81
CA ASN A 360 2.98 -24.30 15.43
C ASN A 360 4.45 -24.21 14.96
N LEU A 361 5.29 -23.45 15.67
CA LEU A 361 6.69 -23.26 15.32
C LEU A 361 7.63 -24.28 16.00
N VAL A 362 7.11 -25.23 16.77
CA VAL A 362 7.89 -26.23 17.51
C VAL A 362 8.87 -26.97 16.61
N ASP A 363 8.43 -27.46 15.45
CA ASP A 363 9.30 -28.18 14.50
C ASP A 363 10.37 -27.29 13.89
N THR A 364 10.08 -26.00 13.70
CA THR A 364 11.04 -25.03 13.14
C THR A 364 12.14 -24.68 14.14
N VAL A 365 11.78 -24.60 15.42
CA VAL A 365 12.68 -24.22 16.50
C VAL A 365 13.47 -25.42 17.03
N THR A 366 12.93 -26.64 16.93
CA THR A 366 13.60 -27.87 17.39
C THR A 366 15.07 -27.99 16.94
N PRO A 367 15.43 -27.73 15.68
CA PRO A 367 16.82 -27.80 15.23
C PRO A 367 17.76 -26.77 15.86
N TRP A 368 17.23 -25.75 16.54
CA TRP A 368 18.03 -24.78 17.30
C TRP A 368 18.60 -25.39 18.60
N LEU A 369 18.18 -26.60 18.98
CA LEU A 369 18.82 -27.33 20.09
C LEU A 369 20.33 -27.54 19.87
N ASP A 370 20.78 -27.59 18.63
CA ASP A 370 22.21 -27.75 18.30
C ASP A 370 22.99 -26.43 18.32
N GLU A 371 22.30 -25.30 18.46
CA GLU A 371 22.88 -23.95 18.48
C GLU A 371 23.29 -23.53 19.92
N PRO A 372 24.04 -22.42 20.09
CA PRO A 372 24.41 -21.91 21.42
C PRO A 372 23.22 -21.64 22.35
N GLU A 373 22.07 -21.27 21.80
CA GLU A 373 20.83 -21.02 22.56
C GLU A 373 20.06 -22.30 22.91
N GLY A 374 20.59 -23.48 22.56
CA GLY A 374 19.89 -24.76 22.68
C GLY A 374 19.38 -25.10 24.08
N ASP A 375 20.02 -24.61 25.15
CA ASP A 375 19.49 -24.79 26.52
C ASP A 375 18.16 -24.05 26.74
N PHE A 376 18.06 -22.83 26.20
CA PHE A 376 16.83 -22.06 26.29
C PHE A 376 15.72 -22.64 25.40
N VAL A 377 16.10 -23.16 24.23
CA VAL A 377 15.19 -23.91 23.34
C VAL A 377 14.64 -25.14 24.04
N ALA A 378 15.52 -25.95 24.67
CA ALA A 378 15.11 -27.14 25.43
C ALA A 378 14.15 -26.78 26.56
N ARG A 379 14.42 -25.69 27.30
CA ARG A 379 13.51 -25.19 28.33
C ARG A 379 12.16 -24.77 27.74
N TRP A 380 12.14 -24.06 26.62
CA TRP A 380 10.89 -23.66 25.99
C TRP A 380 10.08 -24.86 25.50
N LEU A 381 10.73 -25.87 24.91
CA LEU A 381 10.06 -27.11 24.47
C LEU A 381 9.40 -27.85 25.63
N TRP A 382 10.08 -27.98 26.78
CA TRP A 382 9.47 -28.63 27.96
C TRP A 382 8.28 -27.86 28.53
N GLY A 383 8.31 -26.53 28.47
CA GLY A 383 7.19 -25.70 28.95
C GLY A 383 6.02 -25.64 27.98
N THR A 384 6.28 -25.72 26.67
CA THR A 384 5.29 -25.43 25.62
C THR A 384 4.80 -26.69 24.92
N ALA A 385 5.69 -27.64 24.60
CA ALA A 385 5.40 -28.87 23.87
C ALA A 385 6.10 -30.10 24.51
N PRO A 386 5.74 -30.48 25.74
CA PRO A 386 6.44 -31.53 26.50
C PRO A 386 6.35 -32.92 25.84
N GLU A 387 5.28 -33.21 25.10
CA GLU A 387 5.13 -34.45 24.34
C GLU A 387 6.17 -34.53 23.21
N HIS A 388 6.40 -33.42 22.50
CA HIS A 388 7.42 -33.32 21.46
C HIS A 388 8.83 -33.46 22.04
N ALA A 389 9.11 -32.78 23.15
CA ALA A 389 10.39 -32.90 23.86
C ALA A 389 10.67 -34.35 24.29
N THR A 390 9.63 -35.04 24.78
CA THR A 390 9.71 -36.47 25.14
C THR A 390 9.99 -37.35 23.93
N ALA A 391 9.26 -37.14 22.83
CA ALA A 391 9.47 -37.87 21.59
C ALA A 391 10.90 -37.70 21.06
N LEU A 392 11.43 -36.47 21.06
CA LEU A 392 12.82 -36.18 20.67
C LEU A 392 13.83 -36.90 21.57
N LEU A 393 13.62 -36.88 22.89
CA LEU A 393 14.52 -37.49 23.87
C LEU A 393 14.62 -39.01 23.69
N THR A 394 13.51 -39.66 23.36
CA THR A 394 13.44 -41.11 23.10
C THR A 394 13.87 -41.49 21.68
N GLY A 395 14.02 -40.51 20.79
CA GLY A 395 14.42 -40.67 19.40
C GLY A 395 15.93 -40.73 19.18
N LYS A 396 16.33 -40.72 17.90
CA LYS A 396 17.74 -40.65 17.49
C LYS A 396 18.18 -39.18 17.40
N ILE A 397 18.87 -38.71 18.43
CA ILE A 397 19.43 -37.35 18.52
C ILE A 397 20.92 -37.41 18.91
N THR A 398 21.63 -36.28 18.77
CA THR A 398 23.04 -36.22 19.19
C THR A 398 23.16 -36.25 20.71
N ALA A 399 24.31 -36.70 21.23
CA ALA A 399 24.57 -36.70 22.68
C ALA A 399 24.47 -35.29 23.29
N ALA A 400 24.91 -34.26 22.56
CA ALA A 400 24.82 -32.87 23.00
C ALA A 400 23.37 -32.39 23.11
N THR A 401 22.54 -32.68 22.10
CA THR A 401 21.10 -32.37 22.11
C THR A 401 20.40 -33.10 23.26
N LYS A 402 20.74 -34.38 23.46
CA LYS A 402 20.19 -35.21 24.55
C LYS A 402 20.53 -34.62 25.93
N ARG A 403 21.79 -34.23 26.15
CA ARG A 403 22.23 -33.56 27.38
C ARG A 403 21.44 -32.27 27.64
N LYS A 404 21.26 -31.41 26.63
CA LYS A 404 20.48 -30.16 26.77
C LYS A 404 19.02 -30.41 27.15
N LEU A 405 18.36 -31.40 26.51
CA LEU A 405 16.99 -31.79 26.83
C LEU A 405 16.86 -32.33 28.26
N ILE A 406 17.81 -33.16 28.71
CA ILE A 406 17.82 -33.67 30.09
C ILE A 406 18.01 -32.51 31.07
N MET A 407 19.07 -31.71 30.90
CA MET A 407 19.43 -30.64 31.85
C MET A 407 18.31 -29.60 32.05
N ASN A 408 17.54 -29.32 30.99
CA ASN A 408 16.47 -28.33 31.02
C ASN A 408 15.05 -28.93 31.20
N GLN A 409 14.92 -30.24 31.42
CA GLN A 409 13.64 -30.86 31.79
C GLN A 409 13.14 -30.26 33.10
N HIS A 410 11.89 -29.81 33.13
CA HIS A 410 11.28 -29.27 34.34
C HIS A 410 9.81 -29.66 34.41
N GLY A 411 9.25 -29.64 35.61
CA GLY A 411 7.91 -30.15 35.89
C GLY A 411 7.83 -31.68 35.89
N ARG A 412 6.60 -32.21 36.01
CA ARG A 412 6.36 -33.67 36.08
C ARG A 412 6.24 -34.34 34.71
N HIS A 413 5.81 -33.59 33.67
CA HIS A 413 5.69 -34.14 32.33
C HIS A 413 7.07 -34.53 31.77
N GLY A 414 7.17 -35.74 31.21
CA GLY A 414 8.41 -36.27 30.64
C GLY A 414 9.49 -36.68 31.64
N LEU A 415 9.26 -36.53 32.96
CA LEU A 415 10.27 -36.85 33.98
C LEU A 415 10.62 -38.34 33.97
N GLU A 416 9.63 -39.21 33.86
CA GLU A 416 9.83 -40.66 33.80
C GLU A 416 10.69 -41.07 32.60
N GLN A 417 10.41 -40.51 31.42
CA GLN A 417 11.16 -40.77 30.20
C GLN A 417 12.58 -40.20 30.28
N THR A 418 12.77 -39.08 30.98
CA THR A 418 14.09 -38.48 31.20
C THR A 418 14.94 -39.32 32.16
N VAL A 419 14.34 -39.84 33.23
CA VAL A 419 14.99 -40.80 34.13
C VAL A 419 15.36 -42.07 33.37
N ALA A 420 14.45 -42.63 32.58
CA ALA A 420 14.74 -43.81 31.77
C ALA A 420 15.88 -43.56 30.75
N ALA A 421 15.92 -42.37 30.13
CA ALA A 421 16.96 -42.00 29.18
C ALA A 421 18.35 -41.84 29.82
N LEU A 422 18.41 -41.44 31.09
CA LEU A 422 19.64 -41.40 31.91
C LEU A 422 20.06 -42.79 32.37
N GLU A 423 19.13 -43.63 32.80
CA GLU A 423 19.43 -45.03 33.16
C GLU A 423 19.98 -45.82 31.96
N SER A 424 19.44 -45.60 30.76
CA SER A 424 19.87 -46.30 29.55
C SER A 424 21.20 -45.78 28.98
N ALA A 425 21.60 -44.55 29.32
CA ALA A 425 22.83 -43.92 28.84
C ALA A 425 23.41 -42.98 29.92
N PRO A 426 24.01 -43.55 30.98
CA PRO A 426 24.47 -42.79 32.14
C PRO A 426 25.49 -41.70 31.78
N ASP A 427 26.35 -41.97 30.78
CA ASP A 427 27.39 -41.06 30.29
C ASP A 427 26.83 -39.80 29.58
N SER A 428 25.50 -39.67 29.46
CA SER A 428 24.88 -38.45 28.92
C SER A 428 25.11 -37.23 29.82
N LEU A 429 25.39 -37.45 31.11
CA LEU A 429 25.79 -36.45 32.12
C LEU A 429 26.96 -37.00 32.93
N ASP A 430 27.90 -36.12 33.30
CA ASP A 430 28.91 -36.49 34.29
C ASP A 430 28.29 -36.72 35.69
N ALA A 431 29.09 -37.25 36.61
CA ALA A 431 28.61 -37.62 37.94
C ALA A 431 28.07 -36.42 38.74
N GLU A 432 28.72 -35.25 38.63
CA GLU A 432 28.32 -34.04 39.35
C GLU A 432 27.04 -33.45 38.77
N GLU A 433 26.93 -33.37 37.45
CA GLU A 433 25.75 -32.91 36.73
C GLU A 433 24.54 -33.79 37.04
N ARG A 434 24.72 -35.11 37.01
CA ARG A 434 23.67 -36.08 37.30
C ARG A 434 23.20 -35.98 38.74
N PHE A 435 24.14 -35.87 39.69
CA PHE A 435 23.83 -35.68 41.10
C PHE A 435 23.01 -34.41 41.31
N ASN A 436 23.48 -33.28 40.79
CA ASN A 436 22.81 -31.99 40.91
C ASN A 436 21.44 -31.99 40.22
N TRP A 437 21.34 -32.60 39.04
CA TRP A 437 20.09 -32.71 38.29
C TRP A 437 19.02 -33.50 39.07
N ALA A 438 19.40 -34.64 39.65
CA ALA A 438 18.51 -35.48 40.44
C ALA A 438 18.11 -34.81 41.77
N LEU A 439 19.07 -34.17 42.45
CA LEU A 439 18.85 -33.48 43.72
C LEU A 439 17.78 -32.40 43.62
N VAL A 440 17.80 -31.60 42.55
CA VAL A 440 16.82 -30.51 42.33
C VAL A 440 15.39 -31.06 42.12
N ARG A 441 15.24 -32.31 41.67
CA ARG A 441 13.95 -32.90 41.27
C ARG A 441 13.39 -33.92 42.26
N ILE A 442 14.19 -34.37 43.23
CA ILE A 442 13.82 -35.47 44.12
C ILE A 442 12.58 -35.17 44.96
N HIS A 443 12.44 -33.93 45.44
CA HIS A 443 11.38 -33.53 46.36
C HIS A 443 9.97 -33.63 45.74
N ASP A 444 9.85 -33.51 44.41
CA ASP A 444 8.58 -33.50 43.68
C ASP A 444 8.38 -34.73 42.76
N SER A 445 9.25 -35.72 42.88
CA SER A 445 9.36 -36.87 41.95
C SER A 445 8.41 -38.05 42.22
N GLY A 446 7.75 -38.09 43.39
CA GLY A 446 6.79 -39.13 43.73
C GLY A 446 7.38 -40.55 43.64
N SER A 447 6.75 -41.42 42.84
CA SER A 447 7.20 -42.81 42.65
C SER A 447 8.57 -42.95 41.98
N LEU A 448 9.11 -41.87 41.39
CA LEU A 448 10.43 -41.87 40.76
C LEU A 448 11.57 -41.56 41.74
N ALA A 449 11.28 -41.21 43.00
CA ALA A 449 12.29 -40.81 43.98
C ALA A 449 13.41 -41.86 44.17
N GLN A 450 13.04 -43.15 44.22
CA GLN A 450 14.01 -44.24 44.37
C GLN A 450 14.95 -44.35 43.15
N ARG A 451 14.42 -44.13 41.95
CA ARG A 451 15.22 -44.14 40.70
C ARG A 451 16.16 -42.93 40.64
N LEU A 452 15.68 -41.75 41.09
CA LEU A 452 16.53 -40.55 41.19
C LEU A 452 17.66 -40.71 42.22
N LEU A 453 17.37 -41.26 43.41
CA LEU A 453 18.39 -41.58 44.40
C LEU A 453 19.43 -42.57 43.84
N HIS A 454 18.99 -43.58 43.09
CA HIS A 454 19.89 -44.51 42.43
C HIS A 454 20.83 -43.79 41.46
N LEU A 455 20.30 -42.90 40.61
CA LEU A 455 21.10 -42.09 39.68
C LEU A 455 22.16 -41.23 40.40
N MET A 456 21.89 -40.75 41.62
CA MET A 456 22.85 -39.96 42.42
C MET A 456 24.05 -40.76 42.95
N HIS A 457 23.91 -42.09 43.04
CA HIS A 457 24.91 -42.99 43.62
C HIS A 457 25.55 -43.93 42.58
N MET A 458 25.32 -43.70 41.29
CA MET A 458 25.99 -44.45 40.23
C MET A 458 27.44 -43.97 40.07
N ASP A 459 28.38 -44.66 40.73
CA ASP A 459 29.81 -44.51 40.50
C ASP A 459 30.21 -45.17 39.16
N PHE A 460 30.82 -44.41 38.25
CA PHE A 460 31.42 -44.92 37.02
C PHE A 460 32.89 -44.52 36.91
#